data_AF-A0ABD2PQG9-F1
#
_entry.id   AF-A0ABD2PQG9-F1
#
_cell.length_a   1.000
_cell.length_b   1.000
_cell.length_c   1.000
_cell.angle_alpha   90.00
_cell.angle_beta   90.00
_cell.angle_gamma   90.00
#
_symmetry.space_group_name_H-M   'P 1'
#
loop_
_entity.id
_entity.type
_entity.pdbx_description
1 polymer ?
#
loop_
_entity_poly.entity_id
_entity_poly.type
_entity_poly.pdbx_seq_one_letter_code
_entity_poly.pdbx_strand_id
1 'polypeptide(L)'
;MDIHCELSIRILLSKVGEAGVAFLRDEVIQAISCIVGTANPVRTTQALLQHGLEHKNANIRKQTAIQVYTAVERLGLNRIFQPNSSFSAKDNSLPSSSYGSGTFCLVERLILAVSRFLMDGSLETRLAGRKLLGFLLGHAECDRYLRKFLTGQAQVTVLEAADQLRKA
;
A
#
# COMPACT_ATOMS: atom_id res chain seq x y z
N MET A 1 6.29 3.73 20.43
CA MET A 1 5.28 2.76 19.95
C MET A 1 5.46 2.41 18.48
N ASP A 2 5.80 3.36 17.61
CA ASP A 2 5.82 3.12 16.16
C ASP A 2 6.89 2.13 15.67
N ILE A 3 8.08 2.10 16.28
CA ILE A 3 9.16 1.20 15.84
C ILE A 3 8.83 -0.28 16.04
N HIS A 4 8.08 -0.62 17.10
CA HIS A 4 7.64 -1.99 17.35
C HIS A 4 6.62 -2.43 16.31
N CYS A 5 5.76 -1.51 15.86
CA CYS A 5 4.75 -1.80 14.85
C CYS A 5 5.40 -2.18 13.50
N GLU A 6 6.40 -1.41 13.07
CA GLU A 6 7.15 -1.70 11.84
C GLU A 6 7.89 -3.04 11.94
N LEU A 7 8.59 -3.29 13.05
CA LEU A 7 9.32 -4.54 13.29
C LEU A 7 8.37 -5.75 13.29
N SER A 8 7.22 -5.64 13.97
CA SER A 8 6.21 -6.69 14.00
C SER A 8 5.66 -6.98 12.61
N ILE A 9 5.32 -5.95 11.82
CA ILE A 9 4.84 -6.12 10.44
C ILE A 9 5.89 -6.84 9.59
N ARG A 10 7.14 -6.42 9.65
CA ARG A 10 8.24 -7.05 8.91
C ARG A 10 8.38 -8.54 9.27
N ILE A 11 8.39 -8.87 10.56
CA ILE A 11 8.56 -10.25 11.04
C ILE A 11 7.35 -11.10 10.63
N LEU A 12 6.13 -10.61 10.86
CA LEU A 12 4.92 -11.35 10.54
C LEU A 12 4.78 -11.57 9.03
N LEU A 13 5.12 -10.59 8.19
CA LEU A 13 5.15 -10.78 6.73
C LEU A 13 6.13 -11.88 6.32
N SER A 14 7.33 -11.96 6.90
CA SER A 14 8.25 -13.08 6.65
C SER A 14 7.60 -14.42 6.99
N LYS A 15 6.88 -14.49 8.13
CA LYS A 15 6.18 -15.70 8.56
C LYS A 15 5.00 -16.09 7.68
N VAL A 16 4.28 -15.14 7.08
CA VAL A 16 3.28 -15.43 6.04
C VAL A 16 3.91 -16.16 4.85
N GLY A 17 5.15 -15.81 4.49
CA GLY A 17 5.86 -16.44 3.38
C GLY A 17 6.45 -17.81 3.71
N GLU A 18 6.86 -18.03 4.95
CA GLU A 18 7.49 -19.27 5.44
C GLU A 18 6.45 -20.35 5.82
N ALA A 19 5.25 -19.94 6.25
CA ALA A 19 4.24 -20.87 6.71
C ALA A 19 3.69 -21.71 5.55
N GLY A 20 4.10 -22.98 5.49
CA GLY A 20 3.64 -23.92 4.46
C GLY A 20 2.20 -24.40 4.65
N VAL A 21 1.70 -24.41 5.89
CA VAL A 21 0.34 -24.88 6.22
C VAL A 21 -0.65 -23.72 6.27
N ALA A 22 -1.87 -23.93 5.76
CA ALA A 22 -2.91 -22.90 5.67
C ALA A 22 -3.27 -22.28 7.03
N PHE A 23 -3.56 -23.09 8.06
CA PHE A 23 -3.99 -22.56 9.37
C PHE A 23 -2.93 -21.64 10.02
N LEU A 24 -1.64 -21.98 9.91
CA LEU A 24 -0.57 -21.12 10.43
C LEU A 24 -0.49 -19.79 9.69
N ARG A 25 -0.70 -19.81 8.36
CA ARG A 25 -0.78 -18.57 7.58
C ARG A 25 -1.97 -17.73 8.04
N ASP A 26 -3.12 -18.34 8.25
CA ASP A 26 -4.34 -17.62 8.66
C ASP A 26 -4.18 -16.97 10.04
N GLU A 27 -3.57 -17.65 11.00
CA GLU A 27 -3.24 -17.08 12.32
C GLU A 27 -2.27 -15.90 12.23
N VAL A 28 -1.24 -16.00 11.38
CA VAL A 28 -0.29 -14.89 11.15
C VAL A 28 -1.00 -13.72 10.46
N ILE A 29 -1.87 -13.99 9.49
CA ILE A 29 -2.68 -12.96 8.81
C ILE A 29 -3.62 -12.28 9.81
N GLN A 30 -4.20 -13.03 10.73
CA GLN A 30 -5.05 -12.49 11.80
C GLN A 30 -4.25 -11.58 12.73
N ALA A 31 -3.02 -11.99 13.12
CA ALA A 31 -2.14 -11.16 13.92
C ALA A 31 -1.79 -9.84 13.22
N ILE A 32 -1.48 -9.87 11.92
CA ILE A 32 -1.26 -8.66 11.11
C ILE A 32 -2.52 -7.79 11.10
N SER A 33 -3.69 -8.40 10.89
CA SER A 33 -4.98 -7.70 10.88
C SER A 33 -5.29 -7.02 12.21
N CYS A 34 -4.92 -7.63 13.35
CA CYS A 34 -5.03 -7.02 14.68
C CYS A 34 -4.10 -5.81 14.85
N ILE A 35 -2.88 -5.87 14.32
CA ILE A 35 -1.94 -4.73 14.35
C ILE A 35 -2.49 -3.59 13.49
N VAL A 36 -2.92 -3.88 12.26
CA VAL A 36 -3.63 -2.92 11.40
C VAL A 36 -4.86 -2.38 12.14
N GLY A 37 -5.54 -3.25 12.91
CA GLY A 37 -6.62 -3.04 13.86
C GLY A 37 -6.40 -1.92 14.88
N THR A 38 -5.21 -1.83 15.42
CA THR A 38 -4.95 -1.12 16.68
C THR A 38 -3.93 0.01 16.55
N ALA A 39 -3.01 -0.11 15.60
CA ALA A 39 -1.94 0.86 15.40
C ALA A 39 -2.34 2.04 14.52
N ASN A 40 -1.42 3.01 14.39
CA ASN A 40 -1.62 4.15 13.50
C ASN A 40 -1.70 3.69 12.03
N PRO A 41 -2.82 3.95 11.32
CA PRO A 41 -3.04 3.44 9.96
C PRO A 41 -2.05 3.99 8.94
N VAL A 42 -1.55 5.23 9.10
CA VAL A 42 -0.58 5.83 8.19
C VAL A 42 0.77 5.12 8.30
N ARG A 43 1.27 4.96 9.53
CA ARG A 43 2.54 4.27 9.79
C ARG A 43 2.47 2.80 9.39
N THR A 44 1.35 2.15 9.69
CA THR A 44 1.10 0.75 9.31
C THR A 44 1.11 0.58 7.81
N THR A 45 0.43 1.48 7.07
CA THR A 45 0.44 1.48 5.61
C THR A 45 1.86 1.67 5.07
N GLN A 46 2.63 2.62 5.61
CA GLN A 46 4.02 2.83 5.20
C GLN A 46 4.90 1.60 5.45
N ALA A 47 4.77 0.95 6.62
CA ALA A 47 5.51 -0.26 6.95
C ALA A 47 5.14 -1.45 6.04
N LEU A 48 3.85 -1.66 5.76
CA LEU A 48 3.37 -2.69 4.84
C LEU A 48 3.93 -2.48 3.43
N LEU A 49 3.87 -1.25 2.91
CA LEU A 49 4.43 -0.93 1.59
C LEU A 49 5.94 -1.11 1.55
N GLN A 50 6.66 -0.72 2.60
CA GLN A 50 8.11 -0.84 2.69
C GLN A 50 8.59 -2.29 2.70
N HIS A 51 7.91 -3.17 3.45
CA HIS A 51 8.38 -4.54 3.69
C HIS A 51 7.70 -5.59 2.79
N GLY A 52 6.58 -5.26 2.16
CA GLY A 52 5.73 -6.23 1.48
C GLY A 52 5.54 -6.06 -0.02
N LEU A 53 5.68 -4.84 -0.56
CA LEU A 53 5.33 -4.53 -1.95
C LEU A 53 6.20 -5.26 -2.97
N GLU A 54 7.52 -5.25 -2.77
CA GLU A 54 8.51 -5.81 -3.71
C GLU A 54 9.02 -7.18 -3.26
N HIS A 55 8.28 -7.86 -2.38
CA HIS A 55 8.72 -9.15 -1.85
C HIS A 55 8.70 -10.25 -2.91
N LYS A 56 9.73 -11.11 -2.95
CA LYS A 56 9.85 -12.20 -3.94
C LYS A 56 8.69 -13.20 -3.85
N ASN A 57 8.20 -13.44 -2.62
CA ASN A 57 7.09 -14.35 -2.36
C ASN A 57 5.73 -13.72 -2.71
N ALA A 58 4.96 -14.37 -3.59
CA ALA A 58 3.65 -13.91 -4.02
C ALA A 58 2.61 -13.85 -2.89
N ASN A 59 2.68 -14.74 -1.90
CA ASN A 59 1.77 -14.73 -0.75
C ASN A 59 1.96 -13.46 0.10
N ILE A 60 3.20 -13.00 0.24
CA ILE A 60 3.51 -11.77 0.98
C ILE A 60 2.97 -10.55 0.23
N ARG A 61 3.15 -10.49 -1.09
CA ARG A 61 2.60 -9.38 -1.90
C ARG A 61 1.07 -9.34 -1.86
N LYS A 62 0.42 -10.52 -1.95
CA LYS A 62 -1.03 -10.66 -1.77
C LYS A 62 -1.48 -10.09 -0.42
N GLN A 63 -0.89 -10.58 0.67
CA GLN A 63 -1.28 -10.15 2.01
C GLN A 63 -1.00 -8.66 2.24
N THR A 64 0.10 -8.15 1.68
CA THR A 64 0.41 -6.73 1.71
C THR A 64 -0.69 -5.92 1.03
N ALA A 65 -1.14 -6.29 -0.17
CA ALA A 65 -2.19 -5.59 -0.88
C ALA A 65 -3.52 -5.58 -0.09
N ILE A 66 -3.90 -6.71 0.50
CA ILE A 66 -5.12 -6.83 1.32
C ILE A 66 -5.04 -5.95 2.57
N GLN A 67 -3.93 -6.04 3.31
CA GLN A 67 -3.78 -5.30 4.57
C GLN A 67 -3.61 -3.80 4.35
N VAL A 68 -2.97 -3.39 3.24
CA VAL A 68 -2.90 -1.99 2.80
C VAL A 68 -4.31 -1.47 2.50
N TYR A 69 -5.13 -2.23 1.77
CA TYR A 69 -6.53 -1.85 1.55
C TYR A 69 -7.27 -1.61 2.86
N THR A 70 -7.21 -2.55 3.80
CA THR A 70 -7.86 -2.42 5.12
C THR A 70 -7.37 -1.21 5.91
N ALA A 71 -6.06 -0.94 5.89
CA ALA A 71 -5.49 0.21 6.58
C ALA A 71 -5.94 1.55 5.97
N VAL A 72 -6.00 1.62 4.63
CA VAL A 72 -6.39 2.80 3.85
C VAL A 72 -7.88 3.09 3.97
N GLU A 73 -8.72 2.05 3.93
CA GLU A 73 -10.16 2.15 4.12
C GLU A 73 -10.49 2.79 5.47
N ARG A 74 -9.77 2.39 6.52
CA ARG A 74 -9.92 2.94 7.87
C ARG A 74 -9.37 4.35 8.04
N LEU A 75 -8.33 4.71 7.30
CA LEU A 75 -7.81 6.07 7.30
C LEU A 75 -8.82 7.04 6.66
N GLY A 76 -9.51 6.59 5.61
CA GLY A 76 -10.51 7.37 4.88
C GLY A 76 -9.89 8.33 3.85
N LEU A 77 -10.61 8.53 2.75
CA LEU A 77 -10.15 9.30 1.58
C LEU A 77 -9.77 10.76 1.91
N ASN A 78 -10.55 11.41 2.76
CA ASN A 78 -10.33 12.82 3.12
C ASN A 78 -9.01 13.06 3.86
N ARG A 79 -8.53 12.08 4.64
CA ARG A 79 -7.25 12.16 5.35
C ARG A 79 -6.07 11.82 4.44
N ILE A 80 -6.30 10.97 3.44
CA ILE A 80 -5.30 10.59 2.45
C ILE A 80 -5.00 11.79 1.53
N PHE A 81 -6.03 12.39 0.94
CA PHE A 81 -5.89 13.48 -0.04
C PHE A 81 -5.81 14.88 0.57
N GLN A 82 -5.61 14.99 1.90
CA GLN A 82 -5.59 16.28 2.57
C GLN A 82 -4.36 17.10 2.12
N PRO A 83 -4.54 18.35 1.65
CA PRO A 83 -3.47 19.14 1.01
C PRO A 83 -2.31 19.49 1.96
N ASN A 84 -2.51 19.38 3.27
CA ASN A 84 -1.54 19.77 4.31
C ASN A 84 -1.00 18.59 5.11
N SER A 85 -1.30 17.34 4.72
CA SER A 85 -0.83 16.18 5.46
C SER A 85 0.63 15.88 5.09
N SER A 86 1.55 16.72 5.59
CA SER A 86 2.94 16.33 5.77
C SER A 86 2.99 15.25 6.86
N PHE A 87 2.48 14.05 6.56
CA PHE A 87 2.79 12.81 7.27
C PHE A 87 4.25 12.38 7.02
N SER A 88 5.08 13.30 6.53
CA SER A 88 6.52 13.26 6.57
C SER A 88 6.96 13.26 8.03
N ALA A 89 7.33 12.08 8.52
CA ALA A 89 8.25 12.01 9.64
C ALA A 89 9.50 12.79 9.24
N LYS A 90 9.72 13.95 9.85
CA LYS A 90 11.01 14.63 9.84
C LYS A 90 12.03 13.68 10.47
N ASP A 91 12.77 12.94 9.66
CA ASP A 91 14.08 12.43 10.04
C ASP A 91 15.13 13.23 9.27
N ASN A 92 15.73 14.18 9.99
CA ASN A 92 16.94 14.89 9.61
C ASN A 92 18.13 13.92 9.74
N SER A 93 18.52 13.22 8.68
CA SER A 93 19.91 12.75 8.54
C SER A 93 20.22 12.27 7.12
N LEU A 94 21.15 12.99 6.48
CA LEU A 94 21.90 12.74 5.25
C LEU A 94 21.27 13.11 3.89
N PRO A 95 21.99 13.95 3.09
CA PRO A 95 21.73 14.15 1.68
C PRO A 95 22.56 13.18 0.83
N SER A 96 22.17 13.09 -0.45
CA SER A 96 22.95 12.57 -1.58
C SER A 96 22.69 11.11 -1.99
N SER A 97 21.73 10.90 -2.89
CA SER A 97 22.05 10.55 -4.28
C SER A 97 20.79 10.68 -5.15
N SER A 98 20.99 10.74 -6.46
CA SER A 98 20.16 11.34 -7.51
C SER A 98 18.87 10.60 -7.90
N TYR A 99 17.99 10.31 -6.94
CA TYR A 99 16.56 10.06 -7.21
C TYR A 99 15.71 10.75 -6.14
N GLY A 100 15.44 12.04 -6.36
CA GLY A 100 14.35 12.83 -5.77
C GLY A 100 13.95 12.52 -4.33
N SER A 101 14.80 12.86 -3.36
CA SER A 101 14.43 12.96 -1.94
C SER A 101 13.50 14.16 -1.70
N GLY A 102 12.22 14.00 -2.04
CA GLY A 102 11.12 14.71 -1.41
C GLY A 102 10.34 13.69 -0.60
N THR A 103 9.91 13.98 0.61
CA THR A 103 9.09 13.01 1.35
C THR A 103 7.82 12.72 0.57
N PHE A 104 7.76 11.57 -0.12
CA PHE A 104 6.57 11.16 -0.82
C PHE A 104 5.41 11.11 0.15
N CYS A 105 4.38 11.91 -0.10
CA CYS A 105 3.15 11.89 0.68
C CYS A 105 2.53 10.48 0.58
N LEU A 106 1.75 10.09 1.60
CA LEU A 106 1.12 8.75 1.64
C LEU A 106 0.34 8.44 0.34
N VAL A 107 -0.33 9.43 -0.25
CA VAL A 107 -1.03 9.36 -1.55
C VAL A 107 -0.12 8.86 -2.66
N GLU A 108 1.07 9.44 -2.78
CA GLU A 108 2.01 9.12 -3.85
C GLU A 108 2.53 7.70 -3.71
N ARG A 109 2.90 7.29 -2.49
CA ARG A 109 3.29 5.91 -2.20
C ARG A 109 2.16 4.92 -2.51
N LEU A 110 0.91 5.28 -2.19
CA LEU A 110 -0.26 4.46 -2.49
C LEU A 110 -0.51 4.33 -3.99
N ILE A 111 -0.37 5.41 -4.75
CA ILE A 111 -0.57 5.40 -6.20
C ILE A 111 0.49 4.54 -6.88
N LEU A 112 1.75 4.69 -6.48
CA LEU A 112 2.82 3.81 -6.95
C LEU A 112 2.54 2.35 -6.56
N ALA A 113 2.09 2.10 -5.33
CA ALA A 113 1.75 0.77 -4.86
C ALA A 113 0.62 0.12 -5.67
N VAL A 114 -0.47 0.86 -5.93
CA VAL A 114 -1.59 0.41 -6.76
C VAL A 114 -1.10 0.01 -8.15
N SER A 115 -0.24 0.82 -8.77
CA SER A 115 0.31 0.48 -10.08
C SER A 115 1.07 -0.85 -10.06
N ARG A 116 1.82 -1.13 -8.99
CA ARG A 116 2.56 -2.38 -8.82
C ARG A 116 1.64 -3.56 -8.54
N PHE A 117 0.61 -3.38 -7.72
CA PHE A 117 -0.38 -4.43 -7.46
C PHE A 117 -1.19 -4.80 -8.70
N LEU A 118 -1.55 -3.83 -9.56
CA LEU A 118 -2.26 -4.11 -10.81
C LEU A 118 -1.41 -4.84 -11.84
N MET A 119 -0.10 -4.59 -11.83
CA MET A 119 0.86 -5.25 -12.71
C MET A 119 1.42 -6.56 -12.12
N ASP A 120 0.91 -7.02 -10.96
CA ASP A 120 1.38 -8.25 -10.33
C ASP A 120 1.01 -9.50 -11.14
N GLY A 121 1.85 -10.53 -11.08
CA GLY A 121 1.57 -11.83 -11.68
C GLY A 121 0.44 -12.58 -10.98
N SER A 122 0.21 -12.33 -9.68
CA SER A 122 -0.86 -12.97 -8.91
C SER A 122 -2.21 -12.31 -9.14
N LEU A 123 -3.21 -13.10 -9.55
CA LEU A 123 -4.59 -12.63 -9.73
C LEU A 123 -5.16 -12.02 -8.46
N GLU A 124 -4.93 -12.63 -7.30
CA GLU A 124 -5.46 -12.16 -6.02
C GLU A 124 -4.89 -10.81 -5.63
N THR A 125 -3.58 -10.59 -5.88
CA THR A 125 -2.93 -9.29 -5.65
C THR A 125 -3.51 -8.23 -6.59
N ARG A 126 -3.74 -8.56 -7.86
CA ARG A 126 -4.39 -7.64 -8.83
C ARG A 126 -5.81 -7.27 -8.40
N LEU A 127 -6.60 -8.22 -7.91
CA LEU A 127 -7.96 -7.97 -7.42
C LEU A 127 -7.95 -7.07 -6.18
N ALA A 128 -7.03 -7.29 -5.24
CA ALA A 128 -6.85 -6.40 -4.09
C ALA A 128 -6.42 -4.98 -4.54
N GLY A 129 -5.50 -4.89 -5.51
CA GLY A 129 -5.10 -3.62 -6.12
C GLY A 129 -6.26 -2.89 -6.80
N ARG A 130 -7.17 -3.61 -7.48
CA ARG A 130 -8.40 -3.05 -8.07
C ARG A 130 -9.36 -2.52 -7.01
N LYS A 131 -9.55 -3.24 -5.90
CA LYS A 131 -10.38 -2.76 -4.77
C LYS A 131 -9.80 -1.48 -4.17
N LEU A 132 -8.49 -1.45 -3.96
CA LEU A 132 -7.78 -0.25 -3.48
C LEU A 132 -7.93 0.93 -4.44
N LEU A 133 -7.75 0.71 -5.75
CA LEU A 133 -7.96 1.74 -6.75
C LEU A 133 -9.41 2.24 -6.74
N GLY A 134 -10.39 1.33 -6.70
CA GLY A 134 -11.82 1.68 -6.65
C GLY A 134 -12.15 2.55 -5.44
N PHE A 135 -11.59 2.22 -4.27
CA PHE A 135 -11.73 3.07 -3.08
C PHE A 135 -11.12 4.46 -3.31
N LEU A 136 -9.88 4.53 -3.81
CA LEU A 136 -9.19 5.81 -4.05
C LEU A 136 -9.91 6.69 -5.09
N LEU A 137 -10.49 6.10 -6.14
CA LEU A 137 -11.28 6.79 -7.17
C LEU A 137 -12.56 7.45 -6.62
N GLY A 138 -12.98 7.10 -5.40
CA GLY A 138 -14.07 7.79 -4.70
C GLY A 138 -13.76 9.25 -4.37
N HIS A 139 -12.50 9.69 -4.50
CA HIS A 139 -12.09 11.07 -4.28
C HIS A 139 -11.83 11.82 -5.59
N ALA A 140 -12.39 13.04 -5.73
CA ALA A 140 -12.32 13.84 -6.96
C ALA A 140 -10.90 14.19 -7.42
N GLU A 141 -9.96 14.33 -6.49
CA GLU A 141 -8.55 14.62 -6.84
C GLU A 141 -7.75 13.37 -7.25
N CYS A 142 -8.29 12.16 -7.12
CA CYS A 142 -7.52 10.94 -7.37
C CYS A 142 -6.99 10.88 -8.81
N ASP A 143 -7.80 11.21 -9.82
CA ASP A 143 -7.35 11.21 -11.23
C ASP A 143 -6.17 12.14 -11.47
N ARG A 144 -6.20 13.31 -10.83
CA ARG A 144 -5.14 14.31 -10.94
C ARG A 144 -3.83 13.73 -10.40
N TYR A 145 -3.87 13.06 -9.25
CA TYR A 145 -2.68 12.43 -8.67
C TYR A 145 -2.22 11.20 -9.46
N LEU A 146 -3.13 10.38 -10.01
CA LEU A 146 -2.77 9.25 -10.88
C LEU A 146 -1.98 9.72 -12.10
N ARG A 147 -2.43 10.79 -12.77
CA ARG A 147 -1.74 11.36 -13.94
C ARG A 147 -0.45 12.07 -13.59
N LYS A 148 -0.33 12.57 -12.36
CA LYS A 148 0.86 13.28 -11.88
C LYS A 148 1.99 12.32 -11.51
N PHE A 149 1.68 11.21 -10.84
CA PHE A 149 2.69 10.32 -10.26
C PHE A 149 3.02 9.08 -11.10
N LEU A 150 2.16 8.71 -12.04
CA LEU A 150 2.39 7.57 -12.92
C LEU A 150 2.80 8.04 -14.31
N THR A 151 3.76 7.34 -14.91
CA THR A 151 4.21 7.55 -16.29
C THR A 151 4.31 6.23 -17.04
N GLY A 152 4.19 6.27 -18.37
CA GLY A 152 4.38 5.11 -19.24
C GLY A 152 3.32 4.01 -19.09
N GLN A 153 3.76 2.75 -19.13
CA GLN A 153 2.86 1.58 -19.13
C GLN A 153 2.01 1.46 -17.86
N ALA A 154 2.57 1.82 -16.70
CA ALA A 154 1.87 1.80 -15.43
C ALA A 154 0.67 2.76 -15.43
N GLN A 155 0.84 3.94 -16.03
CA GLN A 155 -0.22 4.94 -16.15
C GLN A 155 -1.36 4.43 -17.03
N VAL A 156 -1.06 3.87 -18.20
CA VAL A 156 -2.06 3.30 -19.12
C VAL A 156 -2.87 2.20 -18.41
N THR A 157 -2.17 1.27 -17.77
CA THR A 157 -2.79 0.12 -17.09
C THR A 157 -3.71 0.55 -15.93
N VAL A 158 -3.26 1.51 -15.12
CA VAL A 158 -4.04 2.02 -13.97
C VAL A 158 -5.24 2.83 -14.43
N LEU A 159 -5.10 3.68 -15.46
CA LEU A 159 -6.20 4.47 -16.01
C LEU A 159 -7.25 3.57 -16.69
N GLU A 160 -6.82 2.56 -17.45
CA GLU A 160 -7.74 1.58 -18.03
C GLU A 160 -8.51 0.82 -16.93
N ALA A 161 -7.81 0.38 -15.88
CA ALA A 161 -8.46 -0.24 -14.74
C ALA A 161 -9.43 0.71 -14.03
N ALA A 162 -9.09 2.00 -13.93
CA ALA A 162 -9.98 3.02 -13.36
C ALA A 162 -11.26 3.20 -14.20
N ASP A 163 -11.13 3.24 -15.53
CA ASP A 163 -12.27 3.34 -16.43
C ASP A 163 -13.15 2.09 -16.42
N GLN A 164 -12.56 0.90 -16.28
CA GLN A 164 -13.31 -0.35 -16.08
C GLN A 164 -14.11 -0.30 -14.77
N LEU A 165 -13.51 0.18 -13.68
CA LEU A 165 -14.16 0.27 -12.36
C LEU A 165 -15.27 1.34 -12.31
N ARG A 166 -15.19 2.38 -13.14
CA ARG A 166 -16.26 3.41 -13.26
C ARG A 166 -17.49 2.92 -14.01
N LYS A 167 -17.33 1.91 -14.86
CA LYS A 167 -18.40 1.34 -15.70
C LYS A 167 -19.07 0.12 -15.06
N ALA A 168 -18.48 -0.41 -14.00
CA ALA A 168 -18.99 -1.54 -13.22
C ALA A 168 -19.91 -1.06 -12.09
#